data_AF-A0A6H0KP15-F1
#
_entry.id   AF-A0A6H0KP15-F1
#
_cell.length_a   1.000
_cell.length_b   1.000
_cell.length_c   1.000
_cell.angle_alpha   90.00
_cell.angle_beta   90.00
_cell.angle_gamma   90.00
#
_symmetry.space_group_name_H-M   'P 1'
#
loop_
_entity.id
_entity.type
_entity.pdbx_description
1 polymer ?
#
loop_
_entity_poly.entity_id
_entity_poly.type
_entity_poly.pdbx_seq_one_letter_code
_entity_poly.pdbx_strand_id
1 'polypeptide(L)'
;MIIQEIKTAFGDMPYPGTEYITNDLEGNDLERKQIREGFSRYENWLDVPRELLVQERDALPLFEPQGFRFYLPAYMLFVLEDYEGADMIPESIVHSLTLPDAGTELYEFVRERLVLFSEEQRKAVLHFLEYLERCHAEDFTDICVGDWCSATPRRAIERWWNRFDN
;
A
#
# COMPACT_ATOMS: atom_id res chain seq x y z
N MET A 1 0.74 19.12 6.35
CA MET A 1 -0.42 18.21 6.47
C MET A 1 -0.15 17.02 5.57
N ILE A 2 -0.20 15.80 6.12
CA ILE A 2 0.17 14.55 5.42
C ILE A 2 -0.59 14.37 4.10
N ILE A 3 -1.89 14.71 4.06
CA ILE A 3 -2.72 14.65 2.84
C ILE A 3 -2.10 15.44 1.68
N GLN A 4 -1.65 16.67 1.92
CA GLN A 4 -1.08 17.51 0.86
C GLN A 4 0.28 16.98 0.41
N GLU A 5 1.05 16.40 1.34
CA GLU A 5 2.33 15.78 1.03
C GLU A 5 2.16 14.55 0.12
N ILE A 6 1.20 13.68 0.43
CA ILE A 6 0.84 12.54 -0.44
C ILE A 6 0.40 13.03 -1.82
N LYS A 7 -0.50 14.01 -1.88
CA LYS A 7 -0.95 14.58 -3.16
C LYS A 7 0.19 15.15 -3.99
N THR A 8 1.17 15.81 -3.36
CA THR A 8 2.34 16.35 -4.06
C THR A 8 3.32 15.25 -4.49
N ALA A 9 3.62 14.28 -3.63
CA ALA A 9 4.58 13.21 -3.92
C ALA A 9 4.08 12.21 -4.99
N PHE A 10 2.77 12.05 -5.10
CA PHE A 10 2.13 11.08 -6.01
C PHE A 10 1.33 11.73 -7.16
N GLY A 11 1.18 13.06 -7.18
CA GLY A 11 0.24 13.76 -8.06
C GLY A 11 0.51 13.64 -9.56
N ASP A 12 1.78 13.66 -9.98
CA ASP A 12 2.18 13.63 -11.40
C ASP A 12 2.55 12.23 -11.90
N MET A 13 2.11 11.17 -11.22
CA MET A 13 2.45 9.81 -11.64
C MET A 13 1.77 9.44 -12.96
N PRO A 14 2.52 8.91 -13.95
CA PRO A 14 1.89 8.39 -15.15
C PRO A 14 1.08 7.14 -14.81
N TYR A 15 -0.06 6.99 -15.49
CA TYR A 15 -0.82 5.74 -15.45
C TYR A 15 0.08 4.57 -15.86
N PRO A 16 0.15 3.49 -15.06
CA PRO A 16 1.12 2.42 -15.30
C PRO A 16 0.83 1.60 -16.56
N GLY A 17 -0.39 1.66 -17.11
CA GLY A 17 -0.88 0.72 -18.13
C GLY A 17 -1.66 -0.44 -17.49
N THR A 18 -2.71 -0.89 -18.16
CA THR A 18 -3.66 -1.89 -17.63
C THR A 18 -2.99 -3.24 -17.34
N GLU A 19 -2.00 -3.60 -18.14
CA GLU A 19 -1.17 -4.80 -18.02
C GLU A 19 -0.24 -4.78 -16.79
N TYR A 20 0.01 -3.61 -16.22
CA TYR A 20 0.88 -3.41 -15.06
C TYR A 20 0.09 -3.10 -13.78
N ILE A 21 -1.21 -3.37 -13.76
CA ILE A 21 -2.04 -3.25 -12.55
C ILE A 21 -1.84 -4.49 -11.67
N THR A 22 -2.18 -5.69 -12.15
CA THR A 22 -2.10 -6.95 -11.39
C THR A 22 -1.26 -8.00 -12.09
N ASN A 23 -0.55 -8.83 -11.30
CA ASN A 23 0.26 -9.93 -11.83
C ASN A 23 -0.64 -11.13 -12.17
N ASP A 24 -1.04 -11.31 -13.43
CA ASP A 24 -1.77 -12.50 -13.89
C ASP A 24 -1.00 -13.16 -15.04
N LEU A 25 0.18 -13.72 -14.71
CA LEU A 25 1.09 -14.33 -15.69
C LEU A 25 0.44 -15.45 -16.52
N GLU A 26 -0.51 -16.19 -15.93
CA GLU A 26 -1.18 -17.31 -16.60
C GLU A 26 -2.57 -16.97 -17.15
N GLY A 27 -3.10 -15.79 -16.84
CA GLY A 27 -4.40 -15.37 -17.34
C GLY A 27 -5.56 -16.13 -16.74
N ASN A 28 -5.42 -16.76 -15.57
CA ASN A 28 -6.42 -17.67 -14.98
C ASN A 28 -6.88 -17.24 -13.58
N ASP A 29 -6.26 -16.21 -13.00
CA ASP A 29 -6.63 -15.69 -11.69
C ASP A 29 -7.85 -14.74 -11.83
N LEU A 30 -9.03 -15.23 -11.44
CA LEU A 30 -10.28 -14.48 -11.55
C LEU A 30 -10.30 -13.24 -10.66
N GLU A 31 -9.67 -13.29 -9.49
CA GLU A 31 -9.61 -12.17 -8.54
C GLU A 31 -8.76 -11.04 -9.13
N ARG A 32 -7.57 -11.37 -9.64
CA ARG A 32 -6.69 -10.38 -10.26
C ARG A 32 -7.25 -9.76 -11.53
N LYS A 33 -8.07 -10.50 -12.29
CA LYS A 33 -8.83 -9.96 -13.43
C LYS A 33 -9.88 -8.96 -12.97
N GLN A 34 -10.66 -9.29 -11.93
CA GLN A 34 -11.67 -8.39 -11.38
C GLN A 34 -11.05 -7.08 -10.87
N ILE A 35 -9.96 -7.18 -10.10
CA ILE A 35 -9.19 -6.02 -9.64
C ILE A 35 -8.71 -5.19 -10.83
N ARG A 36 -8.09 -5.82 -11.84
CA ARG A 36 -7.64 -5.11 -13.05
C ARG A 36 -8.78 -4.40 -13.76
N GLU A 37 -9.93 -5.05 -13.96
CA GLU A 37 -11.11 -4.47 -14.62
C GLU A 37 -11.75 -3.32 -13.83
N GLY A 38 -11.71 -3.38 -12.50
CA GLY A 38 -12.17 -2.32 -11.62
C GLY A 38 -11.26 -1.10 -11.68
N PHE A 39 -9.96 -1.30 -11.45
CA PHE A 39 -8.98 -0.22 -11.35
C PHE A 39 -8.62 0.41 -12.70
N SER A 40 -8.57 -0.35 -13.81
CA SER A 40 -8.19 0.18 -15.14
C SER A 40 -9.11 1.25 -15.72
N ARG A 41 -10.26 1.51 -15.07
CA ARG A 41 -11.17 2.61 -15.41
C ARG A 41 -10.68 3.98 -14.93
N TYR A 42 -9.64 4.00 -14.09
CA TYR A 42 -9.16 5.20 -13.39
C TYR A 42 -7.69 5.44 -13.71
N GLU A 43 -7.44 6.19 -14.80
CA GLU A 43 -6.08 6.59 -15.21
C GLU A 43 -5.45 7.67 -14.30
N ASN A 44 -6.20 8.13 -13.30
CA ASN A 44 -5.77 9.04 -12.26
C ASN A 44 -6.23 8.46 -10.92
N TRP A 45 -5.28 8.16 -10.03
CA TRP A 45 -5.54 7.52 -8.75
C TRP A 45 -6.43 8.37 -7.82
N LEU A 46 -6.50 9.69 -8.02
CA LEU A 46 -7.41 10.58 -7.28
C LEU A 46 -8.89 10.39 -7.63
N ASP A 47 -9.18 9.82 -8.81
CA ASP A 47 -10.54 9.61 -9.29
C ASP A 47 -11.11 8.24 -8.88
N VAL A 48 -10.32 7.41 -8.18
CA VAL A 48 -10.75 6.10 -7.69
C VAL A 48 -11.78 6.28 -6.58
N PRO A 49 -13.01 5.73 -6.73
CA PRO A 49 -14.07 5.92 -5.75
C PRO A 49 -13.81 5.11 -4.49
N ARG A 50 -14.23 5.64 -3.33
CA ARG A 50 -14.09 4.97 -2.02
C ARG A 50 -14.78 3.62 -2.00
N GLU A 51 -15.92 3.48 -2.68
CA GLU A 51 -16.66 2.23 -2.77
C GLU A 51 -15.82 1.12 -3.42
N LEU A 52 -15.01 1.45 -4.43
CA LEU A 52 -14.10 0.48 -5.03
C LEU A 52 -12.94 0.14 -4.07
N LEU A 53 -12.38 1.14 -3.37
CA LEU A 53 -11.31 0.90 -2.39
C LEU A 53 -11.79 0.00 -1.22
N VAL A 54 -13.04 0.16 -0.76
CA VAL A 54 -13.65 -0.70 0.26
C VAL A 54 -13.90 -2.10 -0.31
N GLN A 55 -14.48 -2.19 -1.52
CA GLN A 55 -14.75 -3.47 -2.17
C GLN A 55 -13.46 -4.28 -2.37
N GLU A 56 -12.37 -3.61 -2.75
CA GLU A 56 -11.08 -4.20 -3.07
C GLU A 56 -10.04 -3.95 -1.97
N ARG A 57 -10.47 -3.86 -0.71
CA ARG A 57 -9.61 -3.53 0.46
C ARG A 57 -8.39 -4.43 0.61
N ASP A 58 -8.46 -5.66 0.10
CA ASP A 58 -7.39 -6.67 0.17
C ASP A 58 -6.57 -6.76 -1.14
N ALA A 59 -6.75 -5.83 -2.08
CA ALA A 59 -6.09 -5.89 -3.40
C ALA A 59 -4.61 -5.48 -3.40
N LEU A 60 -4.13 -4.77 -2.38
CA LEU A 60 -2.77 -4.22 -2.36
C LEU A 60 -1.64 -5.26 -2.53
N PRO A 61 -1.72 -6.48 -1.97
CA PRO A 61 -0.75 -7.55 -2.24
C PRO A 61 -0.81 -8.10 -3.67
N LEU A 62 -1.93 -7.93 -4.38
CA LEU A 62 -2.21 -8.51 -5.70
C LEU A 62 -1.80 -7.59 -6.86
N PHE A 63 -1.49 -6.33 -6.58
CA PHE A 63 -0.96 -5.42 -7.58
C PHE A 63 0.49 -5.78 -7.98
N GLU A 64 0.81 -5.55 -9.25
CA GLU A 64 2.20 -5.41 -9.72
C GLU A 64 2.87 -4.20 -9.07
N PRO A 65 4.21 -4.12 -9.03
CA PRO A 65 4.91 -2.98 -8.43
C PRO A 65 4.48 -1.60 -8.93
N GLN A 66 4.20 -1.46 -10.22
CA GLN A 66 3.77 -0.22 -10.84
C GLN A 66 2.33 0.13 -10.44
N GLY A 67 1.40 -0.82 -10.53
CA GLY A 67 0.01 -0.67 -10.09
C GLY A 67 -0.08 -0.35 -8.59
N PHE A 68 0.71 -1.03 -7.76
CA PHE A 68 0.77 -0.79 -6.33
C PHE A 68 1.21 0.65 -6.04
N ARG A 69 2.33 1.08 -6.62
CA ARG A 69 2.83 2.45 -6.45
C ARG A 69 1.80 3.49 -6.90
N PHE A 70 1.06 3.20 -7.97
CA PHE A 70 0.07 4.11 -8.54
C PHE A 70 -1.19 4.26 -7.68
N TYR A 71 -1.77 3.15 -7.20
CA TYR A 71 -3.05 3.19 -6.46
C TYR A 71 -2.92 3.28 -4.94
N LEU A 72 -1.78 2.91 -4.34
CA LEU A 72 -1.51 3.06 -2.91
C LEU A 72 -1.90 4.43 -2.33
N PRO A 73 -1.56 5.59 -2.95
CA PRO A 73 -1.94 6.90 -2.38
C PRO A 73 -3.46 7.10 -2.28
N ALA A 74 -4.29 6.46 -3.12
CA ALA A 74 -5.74 6.54 -2.99
C ALA A 74 -6.22 5.89 -1.68
N TYR A 75 -5.68 4.71 -1.36
CA TYR A 75 -5.94 4.03 -0.08
C TYR A 75 -5.44 4.84 1.12
N MET A 76 -4.22 5.40 1.05
CA MET A 76 -3.67 6.23 2.12
C MET A 76 -4.51 7.48 2.37
N LEU A 77 -4.97 8.16 1.32
CA LEU A 77 -5.85 9.33 1.46
C LEU A 77 -7.18 8.96 2.10
N PHE A 78 -7.79 7.85 1.69
CA PHE A 78 -9.05 7.41 2.27
C PHE A 78 -8.91 7.17 3.78
N VAL A 79 -7.87 6.46 4.21
CA VAL A 79 -7.58 6.23 5.64
C VAL A 79 -7.37 7.53 6.43
N LEU A 80 -6.70 8.53 5.85
CA LEU A 80 -6.48 9.82 6.50
C LEU A 80 -7.77 10.68 6.59
N GLU A 81 -8.68 10.52 5.64
CA GLU A 81 -9.92 11.29 5.57
C GLU A 81 -11.05 10.65 6.38
N ASP A 82 -11.07 9.32 6.48
CA ASP A 82 -12.14 8.54 7.10
C ASP A 82 -11.61 7.17 7.56
N TYR A 83 -10.88 7.16 8.69
CA TYR A 83 -10.26 5.96 9.23
C TYR A 83 -11.28 4.86 9.56
N GLU A 84 -12.39 5.21 10.21
CA GLU A 84 -13.46 4.25 10.57
C GLU A 84 -14.13 3.67 9.32
N GLY A 85 -14.42 4.49 8.31
CA GLY A 85 -14.99 4.04 7.04
C GLY A 85 -14.03 3.22 6.17
N ALA A 86 -12.71 3.35 6.40
CA ALA A 86 -11.69 2.59 5.69
C ALA A 86 -11.56 1.13 6.17
N ASP A 87 -12.19 0.76 7.30
CA ASP A 87 -12.31 -0.62 7.78
C ASP A 87 -10.95 -1.36 7.81
N MET A 88 -10.75 -2.43 7.04
CA MET A 88 -9.52 -3.23 7.02
C MET A 88 -8.38 -2.64 6.15
N ILE A 89 -8.62 -1.53 5.45
CA ILE A 89 -7.62 -0.92 4.56
C ILE A 89 -6.32 -0.54 5.30
N PRO A 90 -6.33 0.04 6.52
CA PRO A 90 -5.09 0.32 7.26
C PRO A 90 -4.22 -0.92 7.45
N GLU A 91 -4.81 -2.07 7.79
CA GLU A 91 -4.10 -3.34 7.94
C GLU A 91 -3.50 -3.81 6.60
N SER A 92 -4.28 -3.75 5.52
CA SER A 92 -3.84 -4.11 4.17
C SER A 92 -2.66 -3.24 3.68
N ILE A 93 -2.70 -1.92 3.96
CA ILE A 93 -1.59 -1.00 3.68
C ILE A 93 -0.35 -1.38 4.49
N VAL A 94 -0.49 -1.54 5.81
CA VAL A 94 0.63 -1.85 6.71
C VAL A 94 1.27 -3.18 6.35
N HIS A 95 0.46 -4.20 6.04
CA HIS A 95 0.94 -5.49 5.55
C HIS A 95 1.75 -5.33 4.25
N SER A 96 1.21 -4.60 3.27
CA SER A 96 1.86 -4.39 1.97
C SER A 96 3.11 -3.52 2.01
N LEU A 97 3.29 -2.72 3.07
CA LEU A 97 4.45 -1.85 3.27
C LEU A 97 5.47 -2.40 4.27
N THR A 98 5.21 -3.57 4.86
CA THR A 98 6.14 -4.25 5.77
C THR A 98 7.06 -5.16 4.97
N LEU A 99 8.36 -4.86 4.95
CA LEU A 99 9.34 -5.76 4.34
C LEU A 99 9.45 -7.05 5.17
N PRO A 100 9.21 -8.24 4.56
CA PRO A 100 9.37 -9.52 5.25
C PRO A 100 10.81 -9.80 5.69
N ASP A 101 11.01 -10.89 6.45
CA ASP A 101 12.34 -11.38 6.77
C ASP A 101 13.10 -11.83 5.52
N ALA A 102 14.41 -11.57 5.50
CA ALA A 102 15.28 -12.01 4.41
C ALA A 102 15.27 -13.54 4.30
N GLY A 103 15.14 -14.07 3.07
CA GLY A 103 15.04 -15.50 2.80
C GLY A 103 13.61 -16.06 2.76
N THR A 104 12.59 -15.24 3.06
CA THR A 104 11.20 -15.60 2.77
C THR A 104 10.89 -15.46 1.27
N GLU A 105 9.94 -16.24 0.77
CA GLU A 105 9.52 -16.24 -0.64
C GLU A 105 9.06 -14.84 -1.12
N LEU A 106 8.41 -14.07 -0.23
CA LEU A 106 7.88 -12.75 -0.53
C LEU A 106 8.90 -11.62 -0.42
N TYR A 107 10.09 -11.86 0.12
CA TYR A 107 11.07 -10.80 0.40
C TYR A 107 11.44 -9.99 -0.85
N GLU A 108 11.82 -10.67 -1.92
CA GLU A 108 12.24 -10.02 -3.17
C GLU A 108 11.07 -9.27 -3.81
N PHE A 109 9.89 -9.91 -3.86
CA PHE A 109 8.68 -9.30 -4.42
C PHE A 109 8.29 -8.01 -3.70
N VAL A 110 8.26 -8.01 -2.35
CA VAL A 110 7.95 -6.80 -1.59
C VAL A 110 9.07 -5.77 -1.76
N ARG A 111 10.35 -6.18 -1.68
CA ARG A 111 11.47 -5.25 -1.84
C ARG A 111 11.44 -4.53 -3.19
N GLU A 112 11.16 -5.24 -4.28
CA GLU A 112 11.05 -4.68 -5.63
C GLU A 112 9.99 -3.59 -5.73
N ARG A 113 8.87 -3.74 -5.02
CA ARG A 113 7.83 -2.70 -4.91
C ARG A 113 8.34 -1.48 -4.14
N LEU A 114 8.98 -1.71 -2.99
CA LEU A 114 9.39 -0.64 -2.09
C LEU A 114 10.55 0.21 -2.65
N VAL A 115 11.40 -0.35 -3.52
CA VAL A 115 12.48 0.41 -4.14
C VAL A 115 12.00 1.37 -5.23
N LEU A 116 10.81 1.18 -5.80
CA LEU A 116 10.29 2.04 -6.89
C LEU A 116 9.84 3.43 -6.44
N PHE A 117 9.56 3.64 -5.15
CA PHE A 117 9.15 4.94 -4.65
C PHE A 117 10.28 5.97 -4.80
N SER A 118 9.94 7.22 -5.18
CA SER A 118 10.90 8.33 -5.15
C SER A 118 11.22 8.73 -3.70
N GLU A 119 12.19 9.62 -3.50
CA GLU A 119 12.51 10.13 -2.16
C GLU A 119 11.30 10.81 -1.50
N GLU A 120 10.58 11.64 -2.25
CA GLU A 120 9.38 12.36 -1.79
C GLU A 120 8.26 11.38 -1.44
N GLN A 121 8.08 10.34 -2.25
CA GLN A 121 7.07 9.31 -2.00
C GLN A 121 7.42 8.49 -0.75
N ARG A 122 8.70 8.18 -0.52
CA ARG A 122 9.12 7.45 0.67
C ARG A 122 8.90 8.28 1.94
N LYS A 123 9.16 9.58 1.91
CA LYS A 123 8.86 10.49 3.02
C LYS A 123 7.35 10.54 3.31
N ALA A 124 6.54 10.68 2.27
CA ALA A 124 5.08 10.68 2.42
C ALA A 124 4.54 9.36 3.02
N VAL A 125 5.10 8.21 2.59
CA VAL A 125 4.74 6.90 3.15
C VAL A 125 5.21 6.76 4.61
N LEU A 126 6.42 7.20 4.93
CA LEU A 126 6.94 7.19 6.31
C LEU A 126 6.03 8.02 7.23
N HIS A 127 5.73 9.27 6.88
CA HIS A 127 4.85 10.14 7.69
C HIS A 127 3.43 9.58 7.84
N PHE A 128 2.92 8.85 6.85
CA PHE A 128 1.66 8.13 6.96
C PHE A 128 1.74 6.98 7.96
N LEU A 129 2.80 6.17 7.92
CA LEU A 129 2.99 5.08 8.89
C LEU A 129 3.19 5.62 10.30
N GLU A 130 3.91 6.72 10.48
CA GLU A 130 4.04 7.41 11.77
C GLU A 130 2.71 7.97 12.28
N TYR A 131 1.84 8.43 11.38
CA TYR A 131 0.48 8.81 11.73
C TYR A 131 -0.31 7.62 12.26
N LEU A 132 -0.27 6.47 11.57
CA LEU A 132 -0.94 5.25 12.03
C LEU A 132 -0.39 4.81 13.40
N GLU A 133 0.93 4.79 13.57
CA GLU A 133 1.57 4.43 14.85
C GLU A 133 1.17 5.38 15.98
N ARG A 134 1.13 6.70 15.71
CA ARG A 134 0.83 7.69 16.75
C ARG A 134 -0.66 7.73 17.12
N CYS A 135 -1.54 7.51 16.15
CA CYS A 135 -2.97 7.78 16.31
C CYS A 135 -3.83 6.53 16.45
N HIS A 136 -3.36 5.37 15.96
CA HIS A 136 -4.18 4.17 15.83
C HIS A 136 -3.40 2.87 16.09
N ALA A 137 -2.26 2.92 16.80
CA ALA A 137 -1.45 1.73 17.05
C ALA A 137 -2.21 0.62 17.77
N GLU A 138 -3.19 0.97 18.60
CA GLU A 138 -4.04 0.05 19.35
C GLU A 138 -4.89 -0.89 18.48
N ASP A 139 -5.17 -0.50 17.23
CA ASP A 139 -5.94 -1.31 16.29
C ASP A 139 -5.10 -2.41 15.63
N PHE A 140 -3.76 -2.28 15.69
CA PHE A 140 -2.84 -3.24 15.13
C PHE A 140 -2.41 -4.25 16.19
N THR A 141 -2.90 -5.48 16.05
CA THR A 141 -2.53 -6.56 16.96
C THR A 141 -1.06 -6.93 16.77
N ASP A 142 -0.21 -6.64 17.75
CA ASP A 142 1.21 -7.01 17.75
C ASP A 142 1.43 -8.42 18.33
N ILE A 143 1.33 -9.45 17.48
CA ILE A 143 1.51 -10.85 17.86
C ILE A 143 2.58 -11.48 16.99
N CYS A 144 3.40 -12.36 17.58
CA CYS A 144 4.23 -13.30 16.86
C CYS A 144 3.87 -14.73 17.27
N VAL A 145 3.72 -15.61 16.29
CA VAL A 145 3.48 -17.04 16.46
C VAL A 145 4.52 -17.81 15.64
N GLY A 146 5.49 -18.42 16.33
CA GLY A 146 6.65 -19.03 15.67
C GLY A 146 7.47 -17.97 14.92
N ASP A 147 7.78 -18.24 13.66
CA ASP A 147 8.53 -17.32 12.79
C ASP A 147 7.63 -16.29 12.10
N TRP A 148 6.30 -16.35 12.32
CA TRP A 148 5.37 -15.38 11.76
C TRP A 148 5.05 -14.28 12.78
N CYS A 149 5.09 -13.03 12.33
CA CYS A 149 4.81 -11.84 13.11
C CYS A 149 3.82 -10.98 12.34
N SER A 150 2.77 -10.50 13.00
CA SER A 150 1.79 -9.60 12.39
C SER A 150 2.45 -8.29 11.91
N ALA A 151 1.88 -7.69 10.88
CA ALA A 151 2.34 -6.38 10.42
C ALA A 151 1.76 -5.29 11.34
N THR A 152 2.60 -4.36 11.78
CA THR A 152 2.20 -3.17 12.55
C THR A 152 2.89 -1.95 11.95
N PRO A 153 2.35 -0.73 12.13
CA PRO A 153 3.00 0.49 11.63
C PRO A 153 4.45 0.58 12.12
N ARG A 154 4.68 0.38 13.41
CA ARG A 154 6.03 0.26 14.00
C ARG A 154 6.93 -0.73 13.27
N ARG A 155 6.46 -1.95 13.00
CA ARG A 155 7.27 -2.97 12.28
C ARG A 155 7.56 -2.55 10.86
N ALA A 156 6.59 -2.01 10.13
CA ALA A 156 6.82 -1.51 8.78
C ALA A 156 7.95 -0.46 8.81
N ILE A 157 7.84 0.51 9.72
CA ILE A 157 8.80 1.60 9.93
C ILE A 157 10.20 1.05 10.23
N GLU A 158 10.34 0.18 11.22
CA GLU A 158 11.63 -0.40 11.62
C GLU A 158 12.28 -1.24 10.50
N ARG A 159 11.49 -1.99 9.73
CA ARG A 159 11.98 -2.92 8.71
C ARG A 159 12.50 -2.20 7.47
N TRP A 160 11.82 -1.14 7.04
CA TRP A 160 12.18 -0.45 5.79
C TRP A 160 12.24 1.06 5.90
N TRP A 161 11.28 1.72 6.54
CA TRP A 161 11.06 3.15 6.32
C TRP A 161 11.92 4.09 7.18
N ASN A 162 12.41 3.66 8.35
CA ASN A 162 13.28 4.47 9.23
C ASN A 162 14.55 5.00 8.57
N ARG A 163 15.00 4.37 7.47
CA ARG A 163 16.18 4.83 6.72
C ARG A 163 15.94 6.11 5.90
N PHE A 164 14.69 6.59 5.86
CA PHE A 164 14.29 7.82 5.17
C PHE A 164 13.91 8.93 6.16
N ASP A 165 14.06 8.68 7.46
CA ASP A 165 14.05 9.70 8.50
C ASP A 165 15.36 10.52 8.38
N ASN A 166 15.24 11.85 8.29
CA ASN A 166 16.35 12.77 7.97
C ASN A 166 17.19 13.11 9.21
#